data_AF-A0A821QCB9-F1
#
_entry.id   AF-A0A821QCB9-F1
#
_cell.length_a   1.000
_cell.length_b   1.000
_cell.length_c   1.000
_cell.angle_alpha   90.00
_cell.angle_beta   90.00
_cell.angle_gamma   90.00
#
_symmetry.space_group_name_H-M   'P 1'
#
loop_
_entity.id
_entity.type
_entity.pdbx_description
1 polymer ?
#
loop_
_entity_poly.entity_id
_entity_poly.type
_entity_poly.pdbx_seq_one_letter_code
_entity_poly.pdbx_strand_id
1 'polypeptide(L)'
;MDIKNKVAVITGGAIGIGYEIADRFLHKGACVVILLDINEKHGDAAVKKLTSKHGNNRAVFYKCNVTTDLEAVWMNVVKKYPSIDILVNNAGILNDKLAKKTIDINVTALIEWSLKYWEHSRTDKSGKGGTIINLASIYGYRVDQFLPVYQASKFAVMGFTKSLGHAYNFKRSGVRDQLWQNVDSVGNAVVDVVEKAASGTAWLIEGGKPIKEV
;
A
#
# COMPACT_ATOMS: atom_id res chain seq x y z
N MET A 1 -7.46 9.79 -8.93
CA MET A 1 -6.19 9.55 -9.67
C MET A 1 -6.54 8.78 -10.93
N ASP A 2 -6.13 9.25 -12.12
CA ASP A 2 -6.21 8.43 -13.33
C ASP A 2 -5.15 7.31 -13.23
N ILE A 3 -5.60 6.06 -13.30
CA ILE A 3 -4.79 4.84 -13.16
C ILE A 3 -4.63 4.11 -14.49
N LYS A 4 -5.34 4.56 -15.53
CA LYS A 4 -5.34 3.90 -16.84
C LYS A 4 -3.92 3.87 -17.40
N ASN A 5 -3.51 2.70 -17.90
CA ASN A 5 -2.20 2.43 -18.49
C ASN A 5 -0.99 2.62 -17.55
N LYS A 6 -1.20 2.72 -16.23
CA LYS A 6 -0.10 2.88 -15.26
C LYS A 6 0.48 1.56 -14.77
N VAL A 7 1.76 1.56 -14.44
CA VAL A 7 2.46 0.46 -13.78
C VAL A 7 2.56 0.76 -12.29
N ALA A 8 2.10 -0.18 -11.45
CA ALA A 8 2.11 -0.04 -9.99
C ALA A 8 2.90 -1.15 -9.31
N VAL A 9 3.76 -0.79 -8.35
CA VAL A 9 4.44 -1.72 -7.44
C VAL A 9 3.74 -1.70 -6.09
N ILE A 10 3.44 -2.86 -5.53
CA ILE A 10 2.65 -3.00 -4.29
C ILE A 10 3.39 -3.96 -3.34
N THR A 11 3.84 -3.46 -2.20
CA THR A 11 4.44 -4.30 -1.14
C THR A 11 3.36 -4.97 -0.28
N GLY A 12 3.59 -6.20 0.17
CA GLY A 12 2.55 -7.01 0.82
C GLY A 12 1.36 -7.28 -0.11
N GLY A 13 1.62 -7.37 -1.42
CA GLY A 13 0.58 -7.39 -2.46
C GLY A 13 -0.12 -8.74 -2.64
N ALA A 14 0.34 -9.80 -1.98
CA ALA A 14 -0.17 -11.15 -2.23
C ALA A 14 -1.52 -11.44 -1.57
N ILE A 15 -1.85 -10.76 -0.47
CA ILE A 15 -3.07 -11.00 0.31
C ILE A 15 -3.67 -9.70 0.85
N GLY A 16 -4.88 -9.80 1.41
CA GLY A 16 -5.53 -8.72 2.16
C GLY A 16 -5.65 -7.42 1.36
N ILE A 17 -5.37 -6.29 2.04
CA ILE A 17 -5.51 -4.95 1.46
C ILE A 17 -4.62 -4.78 0.21
N GLY A 18 -3.40 -5.30 0.23
CA GLY A 18 -2.48 -5.20 -0.92
C GLY A 18 -3.02 -5.90 -2.17
N TYR A 19 -3.58 -7.10 -2.01
CA TYR A 19 -4.24 -7.83 -3.09
C TYR A 19 -5.45 -7.07 -3.64
N GLU A 20 -6.31 -6.54 -2.76
CA GLU A 20 -7.50 -5.79 -3.17
C GLU A 20 -7.16 -4.47 -3.87
N ILE A 21 -6.08 -3.79 -3.46
CA ILE A 21 -5.54 -2.64 -4.19
C ILE A 21 -5.12 -3.06 -5.61
N ALA A 22 -4.41 -4.19 -5.75
CA ALA A 22 -4.00 -4.71 -7.05
C ALA A 22 -5.19 -5.05 -7.96
N ASP A 23 -6.20 -5.75 -7.42
CA ASP A 23 -7.44 -6.12 -8.13
C ASP A 23 -8.19 -4.87 -8.62
N ARG A 24 -8.35 -3.87 -7.73
CA ARG A 24 -9.00 -2.60 -8.07
C ARG A 24 -8.20 -1.76 -9.06
N PHE A 25 -6.87 -1.76 -8.99
CA PHE A 25 -6.03 -1.04 -9.95
C PHE A 25 -6.16 -1.63 -11.35
N LEU A 26 -6.11 -2.97 -11.47
CA LEU A 26 -6.31 -3.64 -12.76
C LEU A 26 -7.71 -3.43 -13.32
N HIS A 27 -8.74 -3.52 -12.47
CA HIS A 27 -10.12 -3.26 -12.85
C HIS A 27 -10.30 -1.84 -13.42
N LYS A 28 -9.61 -0.85 -12.84
CA LYS A 28 -9.63 0.54 -13.31
C LYS A 28 -8.67 0.82 -14.48
N GLY A 29 -8.03 -0.20 -15.04
CA GLY A 29 -7.24 -0.10 -16.26
C GLY A 29 -5.74 0.14 -16.07
N ALA A 30 -5.18 -0.07 -14.87
CA ALA A 30 -3.71 -0.13 -14.69
C ALA A 30 -3.10 -1.09 -15.72
N CYS A 31 -1.96 -0.75 -16.32
CA CYS A 31 -1.31 -1.61 -17.31
C CYS A 31 -0.83 -2.93 -16.69
N VAL A 32 -0.08 -2.81 -15.58
CA VAL A 32 0.52 -3.93 -14.86
C VAL A 32 0.56 -3.61 -13.37
N VAL A 33 0.29 -4.61 -12.53
CA VAL A 33 0.57 -4.57 -11.08
C VAL A 33 1.69 -5.54 -10.75
N ILE A 34 2.66 -5.07 -9.97
CA ILE A 34 3.83 -5.83 -9.53
C ILE A 34 3.68 -6.05 -8.02
N LEU A 35 3.42 -7.30 -7.64
CA LEU A 35 3.24 -7.72 -6.27
C LEU A 35 4.59 -8.10 -5.66
N LEU A 36 4.93 -7.47 -4.54
CA LEU A 36 6.08 -7.81 -3.73
C LEU A 36 5.58 -8.43 -2.43
N ASP A 37 5.98 -9.65 -2.11
CA ASP A 37 5.60 -10.32 -0.86
C ASP A 37 6.65 -11.37 -0.46
N ILE A 38 6.74 -11.66 0.84
CA ILE A 38 7.68 -12.67 1.36
C ILE A 38 7.18 -14.10 1.10
N ASN A 39 5.85 -14.28 0.96
CA ASN A 39 5.22 -15.59 0.78
C ASN A 39 4.98 -15.89 -0.71
N GLU A 40 5.86 -16.73 -1.27
CA GLU A 40 5.82 -17.14 -2.68
C GLU A 40 4.53 -17.87 -3.07
N LYS A 41 4.03 -18.78 -2.21
CA LYS A 41 2.77 -19.50 -2.49
C LYS A 41 1.58 -18.56 -2.59
N HIS A 42 1.50 -17.58 -1.71
CA HIS A 42 0.45 -16.55 -1.79
C HIS A 42 0.65 -15.66 -3.02
N GLY A 43 1.88 -15.29 -3.34
CA GLY A 43 2.22 -14.48 -4.53
C GLY A 43 1.77 -15.15 -5.83
N ASP A 44 2.10 -16.43 -6.01
CA ASP A 44 1.72 -17.22 -7.19
C ASP A 44 0.20 -17.37 -7.31
N ALA A 45 -0.48 -17.65 -6.19
CA ALA A 45 -1.93 -17.74 -6.15
C ALA A 45 -2.60 -16.39 -6.50
N ALA A 46 -2.05 -15.28 -5.98
CA ALA A 46 -2.53 -13.94 -6.28
C ALA A 46 -2.39 -13.59 -7.76
N VAL A 47 -1.23 -13.84 -8.36
CA VAL A 47 -0.99 -13.62 -9.80
C VAL A 47 -1.97 -14.43 -10.62
N LYS A 48 -2.12 -15.73 -10.34
CA LYS A 48 -3.06 -16.60 -11.07
C LYS A 48 -4.49 -16.07 -11.00
N LYS A 49 -4.93 -15.62 -9.82
CA LYS A 49 -6.28 -15.07 -9.63
C LYS A 49 -6.47 -13.75 -10.38
N LEU A 50 -5.49 -12.84 -10.32
CA LEU A 50 -5.54 -11.54 -11.00
C LEU A 50 -5.49 -11.68 -12.52
N THR A 51 -4.63 -12.54 -13.06
CA THR A 51 -4.53 -12.74 -14.51
C THR A 51 -5.76 -13.43 -15.08
N SER A 52 -6.38 -14.35 -14.32
CA SER A 52 -7.65 -14.97 -14.71
C SER A 52 -8.79 -13.95 -14.80
N LYS A 53 -8.80 -12.92 -13.92
CA LYS A 53 -9.83 -11.87 -13.90
C LYS A 53 -9.58 -10.76 -14.94
N HIS A 54 -8.33 -10.34 -15.11
CA HIS A 54 -7.99 -9.09 -15.82
C HIS A 54 -7.17 -9.29 -17.09
N GLY A 55 -6.81 -10.52 -17.42
CA GLY A 55 -6.01 -10.89 -18.58
C GLY A 55 -4.56 -11.27 -18.24
N ASN A 56 -3.94 -12.01 -19.14
CA ASN A 56 -2.56 -12.48 -19.00
C ASN A 56 -1.57 -11.31 -18.98
N ASN A 57 -0.43 -11.49 -18.28
CA ASN A 57 0.65 -10.50 -18.15
C ASN A 57 0.28 -9.18 -17.44
N ARG A 58 -0.89 -9.12 -16.80
CA ARG A 58 -1.37 -7.93 -16.07
C ARG A 58 -0.91 -7.90 -14.62
N ALA A 59 -0.56 -9.04 -14.04
CA ALA A 59 0.01 -9.15 -12.70
C ALA A 59 1.32 -9.93 -12.74
N VAL A 60 2.31 -9.48 -11.99
CA VAL A 60 3.61 -10.15 -11.83
C VAL A 60 3.96 -10.19 -10.35
N PHE A 61 4.61 -11.26 -9.91
CA PHE A 61 5.06 -11.44 -8.54
C PHE A 61 6.59 -11.45 -8.47
N TYR A 62 7.14 -10.83 -7.43
CA TYR A 62 8.52 -11.02 -6.99
C TYR A 62 8.52 -11.33 -5.50
N LYS A 63 9.18 -12.43 -5.12
CA LYS A 63 9.47 -12.71 -3.72
C LYS A 63 10.36 -11.60 -3.17
N CYS A 64 9.93 -10.98 -2.08
CA CYS A 64 10.59 -9.82 -1.50
C CYS A 64 10.32 -9.74 0.00
N ASN A 65 11.39 -9.81 0.79
CA ASN A 65 11.39 -9.26 2.12
C ASN A 65 11.72 -7.76 2.05
N VAL A 66 10.73 -6.92 2.36
CA VAL A 66 10.84 -5.46 2.25
C VAL A 66 11.96 -4.86 3.10
N THR A 67 12.43 -5.54 4.15
CA THR A 67 13.50 -5.04 5.04
C THR A 67 14.90 -5.39 4.58
N THR A 68 15.08 -6.26 3.58
CA THR A 68 16.41 -6.75 3.16
C THR A 68 16.65 -6.72 1.66
N ASP A 69 15.58 -6.81 0.86
CA ASP A 69 15.72 -7.15 -0.56
C ASP A 69 15.54 -5.95 -1.50
N LEU A 70 15.47 -4.72 -0.94
CA LEU A 70 15.14 -3.49 -1.67
C LEU A 70 15.97 -3.32 -2.95
N GLU A 71 17.30 -3.34 -2.85
CA GLU A 71 18.17 -3.07 -4.01
C GLU A 71 18.02 -4.15 -5.09
N ALA A 72 18.08 -5.42 -4.70
CA ALA A 72 18.02 -6.54 -5.63
C ALA A 72 16.66 -6.60 -6.36
N VAL A 73 15.56 -6.47 -5.63
CA VAL A 73 14.21 -6.51 -6.21
C VAL A 73 13.93 -5.26 -7.04
N TRP A 74 14.31 -4.08 -6.55
CA TRP A 74 14.12 -2.83 -7.28
C TRP A 74 14.81 -2.86 -8.64
N MET A 75 16.08 -3.29 -8.70
CA MET A 75 16.83 -3.43 -9.96
C MET A 75 16.14 -4.38 -10.95
N ASN A 76 15.65 -5.52 -10.46
CA ASN A 76 14.93 -6.48 -11.30
C ASN A 76 13.63 -5.90 -11.86
N VAL A 77 12.91 -5.13 -11.05
CA VAL A 77 11.67 -4.48 -11.46
C VAL A 77 11.95 -3.40 -12.51
N VAL A 78 12.84 -2.44 -12.25
CA VAL A 78 13.10 -1.34 -13.19
C VAL A 78 13.76 -1.78 -14.50
N LYS A 79 14.50 -2.90 -14.49
CA LYS A 79 15.05 -3.51 -15.71
C LYS A 79 13.93 -3.99 -16.66
N LYS A 80 12.84 -4.51 -16.11
CA LYS A 80 11.68 -5.00 -16.89
C LYS A 80 10.64 -3.91 -17.14
N TYR A 81 10.50 -2.99 -16.20
CA TYR A 81 9.53 -1.90 -16.20
C TYR A 81 10.25 -0.57 -15.94
N PRO A 82 10.88 0.04 -16.96
CA PRO A 82 11.71 1.23 -16.77
C PRO A 82 10.88 2.45 -16.30
N SER A 83 9.57 2.44 -16.51
CA SER A 83 8.63 3.45 -16.03
C SER A 83 7.71 2.83 -14.99
N ILE A 84 7.80 3.30 -13.75
CA ILE A 84 6.91 2.90 -12.65
C ILE A 84 6.18 4.16 -12.18
N ASP A 85 4.86 4.15 -12.33
CA ASP A 85 4.04 5.33 -12.08
C ASP A 85 3.58 5.43 -10.62
N ILE A 86 3.51 4.29 -9.92
CA ILE A 86 2.97 4.20 -8.56
C ILE A 86 3.76 3.21 -7.71
N LEU A 87 4.10 3.63 -6.49
CA LEU A 87 4.52 2.76 -5.40
C LEU A 87 3.44 2.75 -4.32
N VAL A 88 3.00 1.56 -3.91
CA VAL A 88 2.12 1.35 -2.77
C VAL A 88 2.89 0.61 -1.68
N ASN A 89 3.25 1.32 -0.62
CA ASN A 89 3.86 0.74 0.56
C ASN A 89 2.77 0.21 1.49
N ASN A 90 2.36 -1.04 1.27
CA ASN A 90 1.29 -1.71 2.01
C ASN A 90 1.81 -2.76 3.02
N ALA A 91 2.99 -3.35 2.81
CA ALA A 91 3.55 -4.32 3.73
C ALA A 91 3.57 -3.79 5.18
N GLY A 92 3.05 -4.58 6.11
CA GLY A 92 2.98 -4.20 7.51
C GLY A 92 2.54 -5.33 8.42
N ILE A 93 2.91 -5.24 9.69
CA ILE A 93 2.50 -6.16 10.75
C ILE A 93 1.88 -5.41 11.92
N LEU A 94 0.98 -6.08 12.64
CA LEU A 94 0.40 -5.62 13.90
C LEU A 94 0.89 -6.56 15.00
N ASN A 95 2.06 -6.24 15.58
CA ASN A 95 2.67 -7.08 16.61
C ASN A 95 3.56 -6.28 17.57
N ASP A 96 2.96 -5.85 18.67
CA ASP A 96 3.66 -5.07 19.70
C ASP A 96 4.71 -5.86 20.49
N LYS A 97 4.62 -7.21 20.49
CA LYS A 97 5.63 -8.06 21.15
C LYS A 97 6.98 -8.03 20.42
N LEU A 98 7.00 -7.65 19.15
CA LEU A 98 8.20 -7.60 18.31
C LEU A 98 8.50 -6.17 17.89
N ALA A 99 8.75 -5.29 18.87
CA ALA A 99 8.86 -3.85 18.65
C ALA A 99 9.80 -3.47 17.49
N LYS A 100 11.04 -3.98 17.52
CA LYS A 100 12.03 -3.73 16.46
C LYS A 100 11.49 -4.16 15.08
N LYS A 101 10.97 -5.39 14.98
CA LYS A 101 10.46 -5.93 13.71
C LYS A 101 9.28 -5.12 13.17
N THR A 102 8.39 -4.65 14.05
CA THR A 102 7.26 -3.81 13.68
C THR A 102 7.73 -2.47 13.14
N ILE A 103 8.74 -1.82 13.76
CA ILE A 103 9.32 -0.59 13.25
C ILE A 103 10.09 -0.82 11.94
N ASP A 104 10.90 -1.86 11.86
CA ASP A 104 11.68 -2.19 10.66
C ASP A 104 10.77 -2.37 9.43
N ILE A 105 9.65 -3.12 9.57
CA ILE A 105 8.72 -3.37 8.46
C ILE A 105 7.82 -2.17 8.20
N ASN A 106 7.14 -1.65 9.24
CA ASN A 106 6.09 -0.65 9.05
C ASN A 106 6.64 0.76 8.78
N VAL A 107 7.89 1.05 9.16
CA VAL A 107 8.49 2.39 9.10
C VAL A 107 9.75 2.37 8.25
N THR A 108 10.80 1.68 8.68
CA THR A 108 12.12 1.77 8.03
C THR A 108 12.05 1.34 6.58
N ALA A 109 11.53 0.12 6.31
CA ALA A 109 11.36 -0.36 4.96
C ALA A 109 10.47 0.58 4.14
N LEU A 110 9.32 1.00 4.65
CA LEU A 110 8.43 1.94 3.95
C LEU A 110 9.17 3.21 3.52
N ILE A 111 9.97 3.81 4.41
CA ILE A 111 10.77 5.01 4.12
C ILE A 111 11.81 4.72 3.04
N GLU A 112 12.57 3.63 3.17
CA GLU A 112 13.61 3.27 2.20
C GLU A 112 13.03 3.03 0.80
N TRP A 113 11.93 2.28 0.69
CA TRP A 113 11.21 2.05 -0.56
C TRP A 113 10.66 3.36 -1.15
N SER A 114 10.07 4.23 -0.31
CA SER A 114 9.62 5.55 -0.74
C SER A 114 10.76 6.41 -1.26
N LEU A 115 11.91 6.47 -0.59
CA LEU A 115 13.06 7.27 -1.01
C LEU A 115 13.71 6.71 -2.27
N LYS A 116 13.77 5.38 -2.42
CA LYS A 116 14.25 4.72 -3.64
C LYS A 116 13.37 5.06 -4.84
N TYR A 117 12.06 4.93 -4.68
CA TYR A 117 11.09 5.32 -5.71
C TYR A 117 11.15 6.82 -6.00
N TRP A 118 11.21 7.65 -4.97
CA TRP A 118 11.30 9.10 -5.10
C TRP A 118 12.51 9.50 -5.94
N GLU A 119 13.70 8.98 -5.62
CA GLU A 119 14.91 9.26 -6.38
C GLU A 119 14.80 8.81 -7.85
N HIS A 120 14.20 7.66 -8.12
CA HIS A 120 13.94 7.15 -9.48
C HIS A 120 12.95 8.01 -10.27
N SER A 121 11.92 8.54 -9.61
CA SER A 121 10.79 9.19 -10.28
C SER A 121 10.88 10.72 -10.37
N ARG A 122 11.90 11.33 -9.75
CA ARG A 122 12.08 12.78 -9.70
C ARG A 122 12.25 13.45 -11.05
N THR A 123 11.38 14.40 -11.39
CA THR A 123 11.46 15.20 -12.62
C THR A 123 12.69 16.12 -12.67
N ASP A 124 13.20 16.57 -11.53
CA ASP A 124 14.47 17.32 -11.44
C ASP A 124 15.72 16.43 -11.65
N LYS A 125 15.53 15.12 -11.84
CA LYS A 125 16.58 14.11 -12.08
C LYS A 125 16.25 13.17 -13.25
N SER A 126 15.59 13.68 -14.29
CA SER A 126 15.22 12.93 -15.51
C SER A 126 14.14 11.84 -15.32
N GLY A 127 13.56 11.74 -14.13
CA GLY A 127 12.38 10.93 -13.86
C GLY A 127 11.10 11.55 -14.45
N LYS A 128 10.00 10.79 -14.42
CA LYS A 128 8.72 11.18 -15.05
C LYS A 128 7.66 11.69 -14.06
N GLY A 129 8.05 11.92 -12.81
CA GLY A 129 7.11 12.06 -11.71
C GLY A 129 6.54 10.71 -11.30
N GLY A 130 5.60 10.73 -10.35
CA GLY A 130 5.09 9.49 -9.78
C GLY A 130 4.09 9.71 -8.68
N THR A 131 3.65 8.61 -8.06
CA THR A 131 2.82 8.66 -6.85
C THR A 131 3.25 7.60 -5.86
N ILE A 132 3.53 8.03 -4.64
CA ILE A 132 3.74 7.16 -3.48
C ILE A 132 2.44 7.11 -2.69
N ILE A 133 2.05 5.90 -2.31
CA ILE A 133 0.89 5.62 -1.48
C ILE A 133 1.35 4.84 -0.26
N ASN A 134 1.30 5.46 0.91
CA ASN A 134 1.72 4.85 2.16
C ASN A 134 0.50 4.38 2.98
N LEU A 135 0.49 3.10 3.37
CA LEU A 135 -0.58 2.53 4.20
C LEU A 135 -0.32 2.85 5.67
N ALA A 136 -1.08 3.82 6.19
CA ALA A 136 -1.09 4.17 7.60
C ALA A 136 -2.08 3.26 8.40
N SER A 137 -2.76 3.86 9.38
CA SER A 137 -3.85 3.26 10.15
C SER A 137 -4.71 4.40 10.73
N ILE A 138 -5.94 4.11 11.16
CA ILE A 138 -6.65 5.00 12.11
C ILE A 138 -5.81 5.26 13.37
N TYR A 139 -4.97 4.31 13.75
CA TYR A 139 -3.96 4.40 14.79
C TYR A 139 -2.78 5.33 14.48
N GLY A 140 -2.72 5.93 13.29
CA GLY A 140 -1.84 7.06 12.98
C GLY A 140 -2.42 8.43 13.37
N TYR A 141 -3.64 8.45 13.93
CA TYR A 141 -4.34 9.67 14.35
C TYR A 141 -4.98 9.51 15.73
N ARG A 142 -5.65 8.38 15.98
CA ARG A 142 -6.28 8.08 17.27
C ARG A 142 -5.24 7.69 18.30
N VAL A 143 -5.45 8.15 19.54
CA VAL A 143 -4.69 7.74 20.73
C VAL A 143 -5.60 6.93 21.65
N ASP A 144 -5.20 5.70 21.95
CA ASP A 144 -5.81 4.89 23.01
C ASP A 144 -4.77 3.92 23.61
N GLN A 145 -5.17 3.15 24.62
CA GLN A 145 -4.29 2.30 25.42
C GLN A 145 -3.74 1.04 24.70
N PHE A 146 -4.19 0.73 23.48
CA PHE A 146 -3.83 -0.51 22.82
C PHE A 146 -2.75 -0.33 21.76
N LEU A 147 -1.87 -1.31 21.60
CA LEU A 147 -0.89 -1.38 20.51
C LEU A 147 0.05 -0.15 20.41
N PRO A 148 0.69 0.31 21.50
CA PRO A 148 1.55 1.50 21.48
C PRO A 148 2.68 1.47 20.43
N VAL A 149 3.28 0.30 20.15
CA VAL A 149 4.33 0.17 19.13
C VAL A 149 3.75 0.33 17.74
N TYR A 150 2.65 -0.36 17.43
CA TYR A 150 1.99 -0.22 16.14
C TYR A 150 1.45 1.20 15.93
N GLN A 151 0.86 1.82 16.95
CA GLN A 151 0.45 3.23 16.92
C GLN A 151 1.64 4.11 16.57
N ALA A 152 2.75 4.02 17.32
CA ALA A 152 3.96 4.79 17.05
C ALA A 152 4.45 4.58 15.60
N SER A 153 4.42 3.35 15.10
CA SER A 153 4.80 3.05 13.71
C SER A 153 3.90 3.79 12.71
N LYS A 154 2.59 3.86 12.94
CA LYS A 154 1.64 4.50 12.03
C LYS A 154 1.63 6.02 12.15
N PHE A 155 1.90 6.59 13.32
CA PHE A 155 2.21 8.01 13.47
C PHE A 155 3.48 8.41 12.69
N ALA A 156 4.53 7.58 12.74
CA ALA A 156 5.75 7.82 11.96
C ALA A 156 5.47 7.83 10.45
N VAL A 157 4.68 6.88 9.94
CA VAL A 157 4.24 6.87 8.54
C VAL A 157 3.48 8.14 8.16
N MET A 158 2.59 8.63 9.03
CA MET A 158 1.86 9.88 8.81
C MET A 158 2.79 11.09 8.73
N GLY A 159 3.73 11.22 9.67
CA GLY A 159 4.70 12.32 9.69
C GLY A 159 5.61 12.32 8.45
N PHE A 160 6.14 11.15 8.10
CA PHE A 160 6.96 10.97 6.90
C PHE A 160 6.19 11.34 5.62
N THR A 161 4.99 10.79 5.45
CA THR A 161 4.16 11.00 4.23
C THR A 161 3.79 12.47 4.06
N LYS A 162 3.41 13.16 5.15
CA LYS A 162 3.08 14.59 5.10
C LYS A 162 4.29 15.46 4.77
N SER A 163 5.47 15.12 5.30
CA SER A 163 6.70 15.84 5.03
C SER A 163 7.15 15.65 3.57
N LEU A 164 7.20 14.41 3.10
CA LEU A 164 7.60 14.10 1.73
C LEU A 164 6.60 14.67 0.70
N GLY A 165 5.31 14.63 0.99
CA GLY A 165 4.23 15.20 0.17
C GLY A 165 4.07 16.73 0.26
N HIS A 166 4.90 17.44 1.02
CA HIS A 166 4.82 18.89 1.14
C HIS A 166 4.93 19.58 -0.23
N ALA A 167 4.22 20.70 -0.43
CA ALA A 167 4.15 21.39 -1.72
C ALA A 167 5.53 21.79 -2.27
N TYR A 168 6.49 22.11 -1.40
CA TYR A 168 7.89 22.35 -1.78
C TYR A 168 8.53 21.12 -2.45
N ASN A 169 8.37 19.95 -1.83
CA ASN A 169 8.93 18.70 -2.34
C ASN A 169 8.25 18.29 -3.65
N PHE A 170 6.92 18.40 -3.73
CA PHE A 170 6.17 18.12 -4.96
C PHE A 170 6.59 19.03 -6.13
N LYS A 171 6.70 20.35 -5.91
CA LYS A 171 7.11 21.31 -6.96
C LYS A 171 8.48 20.98 -7.54
N ARG A 172 9.37 20.43 -6.71
CA ARG A 172 10.72 20.04 -7.11
C ARG A 172 10.75 18.68 -7.83
N SER A 173 10.08 17.68 -7.29
CA SER A 173 10.22 16.30 -7.75
C SER A 173 9.19 15.84 -8.77
N GLY A 174 8.03 16.51 -8.86
CA GLY A 174 6.88 16.01 -9.62
C GLY A 174 6.27 14.71 -9.05
N VAL A 175 6.75 14.23 -7.91
CA VAL A 175 6.25 13.02 -7.25
C VAL A 175 5.22 13.40 -6.20
N ARG A 176 4.00 12.88 -6.35
CA ARG A 176 2.93 13.03 -5.36
C ARG A 176 3.13 12.01 -4.25
N ASP A 177 2.92 12.41 -3.01
CA ASP A 177 2.84 11.47 -1.89
C ASP A 177 1.47 11.61 -1.24
N GLN A 178 0.77 10.48 -1.07
CA GLN A 178 -0.60 10.45 -0.59
C GLN A 178 -0.79 9.35 0.45
N LEU A 179 -1.53 9.69 1.51
CA LEU A 179 -2.05 8.70 2.44
C LEU A 179 -3.20 7.94 1.79
N TRP A 180 -3.11 6.62 1.73
CA TRP A 180 -4.21 5.80 1.19
C TRP A 180 -5.46 5.89 2.07
N GLN A 181 -5.27 5.94 3.38
CA GLN A 181 -6.33 6.04 4.38
C GLN A 181 -6.63 7.49 4.73
N ASN A 182 -6.95 8.32 3.73
CA ASN A 182 -7.65 9.55 4.09
C ASN A 182 -9.06 9.18 4.60
N VAL A 183 -9.58 9.96 5.55
CA VAL A 183 -10.82 9.64 6.28
C VAL A 183 -11.97 9.41 5.31
N ASP A 184 -12.06 10.20 4.24
CA ASP A 184 -13.12 10.09 3.22
C ASP A 184 -12.99 8.80 2.40
N SER A 185 -11.77 8.37 2.07
CA SER A 185 -11.52 7.15 1.28
C SER A 185 -11.73 5.90 2.12
N VAL A 186 -11.40 5.94 3.41
CA VAL A 186 -11.76 4.87 4.35
C VAL A 186 -13.27 4.83 4.54
N GLY A 187 -13.92 5.98 4.74
CA GLY A 187 -15.38 6.08 4.82
C GLY A 187 -16.05 5.50 3.59
N ASN A 188 -15.64 5.93 2.40
CA ASN A 188 -16.14 5.41 1.12
C ASN A 188 -15.85 3.92 0.93
N ALA A 189 -14.67 3.43 1.33
CA ALA A 189 -14.32 2.01 1.23
C ALA A 189 -15.13 1.15 2.22
N VAL A 190 -15.39 1.66 3.44
CA VAL A 190 -16.25 0.99 4.43
C VAL A 190 -17.69 0.94 3.93
N VAL A 191 -18.21 2.04 3.36
CA VAL A 191 -19.53 2.08 2.71
C VAL A 191 -19.58 1.07 1.56
N ASP A 192 -18.58 1.07 0.67
CA ASP A 192 -18.44 0.09 -0.41
C ASP A 192 -18.46 -1.37 0.09
N VAL A 193 -17.79 -1.64 1.21
CA VAL A 193 -17.71 -2.98 1.81
C VAL A 193 -19.04 -3.36 2.45
N VAL A 194 -19.70 -2.45 3.16
CA VAL A 194 -21.04 -2.68 3.76
C VAL A 194 -22.08 -2.91 2.67
N GLU A 195 -22.03 -2.15 1.57
CA GLU A 195 -22.97 -2.27 0.45
C GLU A 195 -22.75 -3.53 -0.38
N LYS A 196 -21.51 -4.03 -0.49
CA LYS A 196 -21.14 -5.15 -1.37
C LYS A 196 -20.90 -6.46 -0.63
N ALA A 197 -20.85 -6.46 0.70
CA ALA A 197 -20.73 -7.68 1.48
C ALA A 197 -22.05 -8.47 1.44
N ALA A 198 -22.06 -9.56 0.68
CA ALA A 198 -23.11 -10.57 0.81
C ALA A 198 -22.93 -11.30 2.15
N SER A 199 -23.86 -11.06 3.08
CA SER A 199 -24.07 -11.73 4.37
C SER A 199 -22.95 -11.65 5.42
N GLY A 200 -23.23 -10.96 6.54
CA GLY A 200 -22.85 -11.41 7.89
C GLY A 200 -21.73 -10.69 8.67
N THR A 201 -21.06 -9.66 8.15
CA THR A 201 -19.87 -9.09 8.84
C THR A 201 -20.00 -7.65 9.33
N ALA A 202 -21.16 -7.00 9.16
CA ALA A 202 -21.41 -5.66 9.67
C ALA A 202 -22.24 -5.73 10.96
N TRP A 203 -21.66 -5.27 12.08
CA TRP A 203 -22.35 -5.14 13.36
C TRP A 203 -22.47 -3.65 13.69
N LEU A 204 -23.70 -3.13 13.72
CA LEU A 204 -23.99 -1.74 14.10
C LEU A 204 -24.18 -1.67 15.63
N ILE A 205 -23.41 -0.82 16.30
CA ILE A 205 -23.59 -0.52 17.73
C ILE A 205 -24.16 0.89 17.84
N GLU A 206 -25.47 1.00 18.03
CA GLU A 206 -26.10 2.21 18.54
C GLU A 206 -26.29 2.08 20.04
N GLY A 207 -25.60 2.95 20.80
CA GLY A 207 -25.73 3.18 22.24
C GLY A 207 -26.48 2.13 23.09
N GLY A 208 -25.71 1.28 23.79
CA GLY A 208 -26.14 0.72 25.08
C GLY A 208 -27.08 -0.51 25.09
N LYS A 209 -27.21 -1.27 24.00
CA LYS A 209 -27.93 -2.56 24.01
C LYS A 209 -27.07 -3.74 23.50
N PRO A 210 -27.37 -4.99 23.90
CA PRO A 210 -26.62 -6.17 23.47
C PRO A 210 -26.72 -6.39 21.95
N ILE A 211 -25.63 -6.91 21.39
CA ILE A 211 -25.52 -7.31 19.98
C ILE A 211 -26.66 -8.27 19.62
N LYS A 212 -27.44 -7.93 18.59
CA LYS A 212 -28.38 -8.85 17.95
C LYS A 212 -28.06 -8.94 16.47
N GLU A 213 -28.13 -10.16 15.95
CA GLU A 213 -28.07 -10.47 14.53
C GLU A 213 -29.29 -9.84 13.83
N VAL A 214 -29.07 -9.22 12.67
CA VAL A 214 -30.12 -8.71 11.78
C VAL A 214 -30.03 -9.45 10.46
#